data_AF-A0A7J6QWU4-F1
#
_entry.id   AF-A0A7J6QWU4-F1
#
_cell.length_a   1.000
_cell.length_b   1.000
_cell.length_c   1.000
_cell.angle_alpha   90.00
_cell.angle_beta   90.00
_cell.angle_gamma   90.00
#
_symmetry.space_group_name_H-M   'P 1'
#
loop_
_entity.id
_entity.type
_entity.pdbx_description
1 polymer ?
#
loop_
_entity_poly.entity_id
_entity_poly.type
_entity_poly.pdbx_seq_one_letter_code
_entity_poly.pdbx_strand_id
1 'polypeptide(L)'
;FGLILEHPEFVDHATETQRLLMNRFSNNDITDHRPLRQYHLDLAVALEALGCDGGYATLVKEGPYCFDAVVSHEGRRVGVQVLGDSHICPVTGSLLGSIRCSRRHCEKYLGLTRVIFVKRRVWSGLPSIHLKRDA
;
A
#
# COMPACT_ATOMS: atom_id res chain seq x y z
N PHE A 1 -10.27 -10.78 -3.70
CA PHE A 1 -9.00 -10.63 -2.95
C PHE A 1 -9.11 -10.93 -1.47
N GLY A 2 -9.91 -10.22 -0.67
CA GLY A 2 -10.00 -10.47 0.80
C GLY A 2 -10.24 -11.95 1.16
N LEU A 3 -11.17 -12.60 0.46
CA LEU A 3 -11.52 -14.01 0.66
C LEU A 3 -10.36 -15.00 0.39
N ILE A 4 -9.47 -14.66 -0.55
CA ILE A 4 -8.29 -15.47 -0.91
C ILE A 4 -7.18 -15.32 0.13
N LEU A 5 -7.08 -14.12 0.73
CA LEU A 5 -6.12 -13.85 1.79
C LEU A 5 -6.55 -14.43 3.15
N GLU A 6 -7.86 -14.60 3.35
CA GLU A 6 -8.45 -15.13 4.57
C GLU A 6 -8.55 -16.67 4.54
N HIS A 7 -8.67 -17.27 3.35
CA HIS A 7 -8.78 -18.71 3.14
C HIS A 7 -7.86 -19.17 2.00
N PRO A 8 -6.57 -19.43 2.26
CA PRO A 8 -5.64 -19.90 1.24
C PRO A 8 -6.07 -21.26 0.64
N GLU A 9 -6.69 -22.14 1.44
CA GLU A 9 -7.33 -23.38 0.97
C GLU A 9 -8.44 -23.17 -0.07
N PHE A 10 -9.02 -21.96 -0.15
CA PHE A 10 -10.01 -21.63 -1.17
C PHE A 10 -9.40 -21.64 -2.58
N VAL A 11 -8.09 -21.40 -2.70
CA VAL A 11 -7.39 -21.42 -4.01
C VAL A 11 -7.35 -22.83 -4.59
N ASP A 12 -7.12 -23.83 -3.73
CA ASP A 12 -7.02 -25.23 -4.13
C ASP A 12 -8.36 -25.77 -4.64
N HIS A 13 -9.47 -25.28 -4.06
CA HIS A 13 -10.84 -25.66 -4.41
C HIS A 13 -11.57 -24.65 -5.32
N ALA A 14 -10.89 -23.59 -5.78
CA ALA A 14 -11.51 -22.59 -6.63
C ALA A 14 -11.92 -23.20 -7.98
N THR A 15 -13.17 -22.94 -8.38
CA THR A 15 -13.68 -23.29 -9.72
C THR A 15 -12.90 -22.54 -10.81
N GLU A 16 -12.91 -23.05 -12.05
CA GLU A 16 -12.24 -22.45 -13.22
C GLU A 16 -12.57 -20.96 -13.37
N THR A 17 -13.85 -20.59 -13.22
CA THR A 17 -14.34 -19.20 -13.28
C THR A 17 -13.79 -18.34 -12.14
N GLN A 18 -13.72 -18.88 -10.92
CA GLN A 18 -13.14 -18.19 -9.78
C GLN A 18 -11.63 -18.01 -9.96
N ARG A 19 -10.91 -19.02 -10.47
CA ARG A 19 -9.49 -18.89 -10.83
C ARG A 19 -9.27 -17.86 -11.92
N LEU A 20 -10.12 -17.80 -12.95
CA LEU A 20 -10.05 -16.78 -14.00
C LEU A 20 -10.30 -15.38 -13.45
N LEU A 21 -11.26 -15.19 -12.53
CA LEU A 21 -11.47 -13.91 -11.86
C LEU A 21 -10.27 -13.55 -10.98
N MET A 22 -9.76 -14.49 -10.20
CA MET A 22 -8.55 -14.33 -9.40
C MET A 22 -7.35 -13.96 -10.27
N ASN A 23 -7.15 -14.64 -11.39
CA ASN A 23 -6.08 -14.35 -12.35
C ASN A 23 -6.30 -13.03 -13.07
N ARG A 24 -7.53 -12.59 -13.33
CA ARG A 24 -7.79 -11.25 -13.90
C ARG A 24 -7.47 -10.13 -12.90
N PHE A 25 -7.60 -10.43 -11.62
CA PHE A 25 -7.28 -9.55 -10.51
C PHE A 25 -5.78 -9.60 -10.14
N SER A 26 -5.13 -10.76 -10.28
CA SER A 26 -3.69 -11.00 -10.07
C SER A 26 -2.83 -10.68 -11.29
N ASN A 27 -3.40 -10.71 -12.51
CA ASN A 27 -2.78 -10.20 -13.73
C ASN A 27 -2.75 -8.70 -13.62
N ASN A 28 -1.62 -8.25 -13.10
CA ASN A 28 -1.27 -6.89 -12.80
C ASN A 28 -1.18 -5.95 -14.01
N ASP A 29 -1.49 -6.37 -15.24
CA ASP A 29 -1.43 -5.46 -16.40
C ASP A 29 -2.38 -4.25 -16.25
N ILE A 30 -3.46 -4.41 -15.48
CA ILE A 30 -4.40 -3.30 -15.19
C ILE A 30 -3.83 -2.35 -14.11
N THR A 31 -2.90 -2.82 -13.26
CA THR A 31 -2.28 -2.06 -12.15
C THR A 31 -0.84 -1.63 -12.42
N ASP A 32 -0.17 -2.15 -13.45
CA ASP A 32 1.23 -1.84 -13.80
C ASP A 32 1.43 -0.42 -14.32
N HIS A 33 0.33 0.26 -14.67
CA HIS A 33 0.34 1.69 -14.95
C HIS A 33 -0.39 2.45 -13.83
N ARG A 34 0.16 2.45 -12.61
CA ARG A 34 -0.12 3.56 -11.70
C ARG A 34 0.66 4.77 -12.21
N PRO A 35 0.00 5.79 -12.79
CA PRO A 35 0.72 6.97 -13.24
C PRO A 35 1.37 7.63 -12.03
N LEU A 36 2.59 8.10 -12.22
CA LEU A 36 3.24 8.97 -11.25
C LEU A 36 2.37 10.22 -11.07
N ARG A 37 1.87 10.40 -9.86
CA ARG A 37 1.09 11.57 -9.43
C ARG A 37 1.94 12.49 -8.59
N GLN A 38 1.60 13.78 -8.55
CA GLN A 38 2.30 14.80 -7.75
C GLN A 38 2.56 14.37 -6.30
N TYR A 39 1.58 13.73 -5.65
CA TYR A 39 1.74 13.32 -4.26
C TYR A 39 2.87 12.31 -4.02
N HIS A 40 3.30 11.54 -5.04
CA HIS A 40 4.43 10.63 -4.91
C HIS A 40 5.75 11.40 -4.90
N LEU A 41 5.85 12.48 -5.69
CA LEU A 41 7.01 13.38 -5.64
C LEU A 41 7.10 14.03 -4.26
N ASP A 42 5.98 14.52 -3.74
CA ASP A 42 5.93 15.10 -2.41
C ASP A 42 6.29 14.08 -1.32
N LEU A 43 5.91 12.81 -1.50
CA LEU A 43 6.26 11.72 -0.59
C LEU A 43 7.76 11.43 -0.60
N ALA A 44 8.38 11.39 -1.77
CA ALA A 44 9.83 11.22 -1.92
C ALA A 44 10.60 12.33 -1.16
N VAL A 45 10.22 13.60 -1.40
CA VAL A 45 10.85 14.74 -0.71
C VAL A 45 10.62 14.68 0.80
N ALA A 46 9.44 14.24 1.26
CA ALA A 46 9.18 14.11 2.69
C ALA A 46 10.02 13.02 3.35
N LEU A 47 10.24 11.89 2.65
CA LEU A 47 11.10 10.80 3.12
C LEU A 47 12.57 11.23 3.19
N GLU A 48 13.04 11.99 2.20
CA GLU A 48 14.37 12.60 2.23
C GLU A 48 14.51 13.57 3.42
N ALA A 49 13.51 14.42 3.65
CA ALA A 49 13.49 15.32 4.80
C ALA A 49 13.43 14.61 6.17
N LEU A 50 13.02 13.34 6.21
CA LEU A 50 13.08 12.47 7.39
C LEU A 50 14.45 11.77 7.56
N GLY A 51 15.41 12.03 6.67
CA GLY A 51 16.72 11.40 6.67
C GLY A 51 16.70 9.96 6.15
N CYS A 52 15.70 9.59 5.35
CA CYS A 52 15.64 8.27 4.70
C CYS A 52 16.46 8.22 3.39
N ASP A 53 17.38 9.16 3.18
CA ASP A 53 18.13 9.32 1.94
C ASP A 53 18.79 8.00 1.49
N GLY A 54 18.50 7.56 0.27
CA GLY A 54 19.05 6.31 -0.31
C GLY A 54 18.50 5.01 0.28
N GLY A 55 17.63 5.07 1.30
CA GLY A 55 17.03 3.91 1.95
C GLY A 55 15.59 3.60 1.50
N TYR A 56 15.03 4.32 0.53
CA TYR A 56 13.65 4.11 0.09
C TYR A 56 13.52 3.87 -1.42
N ALA A 57 12.48 3.14 -1.80
CA ALA A 57 12.04 2.99 -3.18
C ALA A 57 10.57 3.41 -3.31
N THR A 58 10.23 4.12 -4.38
CA THR A 58 8.84 4.55 -4.67
C THR A 58 8.16 3.59 -5.63
N LEU A 59 6.83 3.54 -5.60
CA LEU A 59 6.02 2.71 -6.52
C LEU A 59 6.44 1.24 -6.53
N VAL A 60 6.68 0.68 -5.34
CA VAL A 60 7.19 -0.69 -5.17
C VAL A 60 6.05 -1.69 -5.27
N LYS A 61 6.29 -2.79 -5.99
CA LYS A 61 5.35 -3.90 -6.11
C LYS A 61 5.90 -5.13 -5.40
N GLU A 62 5.14 -5.67 -4.45
CA GLU A 62 5.48 -6.91 -3.74
C GLU A 62 4.30 -7.88 -3.85
N GLY A 63 4.44 -8.87 -4.73
CA GLY A 63 3.35 -9.79 -5.06
C GLY A 63 2.11 -9.04 -5.60
N PRO A 64 0.93 -9.19 -4.97
CA PRO A 64 -0.29 -8.49 -5.39
C PRO A 64 -0.41 -7.06 -4.80
N TYR A 65 0.57 -6.59 -4.03
CA TYR A 65 0.50 -5.31 -3.34
C TYR A 65 1.38 -4.26 -4.02
N CYS A 66 0.84 -3.05 -4.17
CA CYS A 66 1.60 -1.89 -4.63
C CYS A 66 1.72 -0.88 -3.49
N PHE A 67 2.94 -0.51 -3.13
CA PHE A 67 3.27 0.50 -2.15
C PHE A 67 3.68 1.79 -2.85
N ASP A 68 3.27 2.94 -2.30
CA ASP A 68 3.70 4.23 -2.85
C ASP A 68 5.16 4.51 -2.48
N ALA A 69 5.62 3.99 -1.32
CA ALA A 69 7.04 3.84 -1.00
C ALA A 69 7.29 2.63 -0.09
N VAL A 70 8.50 2.06 -0.15
CA VAL A 70 9.03 1.13 0.85
C VAL A 70 10.35 1.69 1.36
N VAL A 71 10.43 1.90 2.67
CA VAL A 71 11.62 2.41 3.35
C VAL A 71 12.33 1.24 4.03
N SER A 72 13.63 1.11 3.81
CA SER A 72 14.50 0.12 4.41
C SER A 72 15.56 0.84 5.24
N HIS A 73 15.58 0.59 6.54
CA HIS A 73 16.53 1.20 7.46
C HIS A 73 16.90 0.21 8.56
N GLU A 74 18.20 -0.05 8.74
CA GLU A 74 18.73 -0.95 9.79
C GLU A 74 18.03 -2.33 9.83
N GLY A 75 17.81 -2.95 8.66
CA GLY A 75 17.15 -4.25 8.54
C GLY A 75 15.63 -4.24 8.78
N ARG A 76 15.04 -3.07 9.07
CA ARG A 76 13.59 -2.88 9.12
C ARG A 76 13.07 -2.40 7.78
N ARG A 77 11.92 -2.92 7.36
CA ARG A 77 11.25 -2.54 6.12
C ARG A 77 9.86 -2.00 6.45
N VAL A 78 9.58 -0.77 6.07
CA VAL A 78 8.30 -0.10 6.30
C VAL A 78 7.64 0.20 4.96
N GLY A 79 6.47 -0.37 4.73
CA GLY A 79 5.65 -0.04 3.56
C GLY A 79 4.81 1.20 3.83
N VAL A 80 4.75 2.12 2.88
CA VAL A 80 3.93 3.33 2.94
C VAL A 80 2.91 3.29 1.79
N GLN A 81 1.64 3.46 2.12
CA GLN A 81 0.55 3.56 1.15
C GLN A 81 -0.30 4.82 1.39
N VAL A 82 -0.46 5.61 0.34
CA VAL A 82 -1.31 6.79 0.27
C VAL A 82 -2.71 6.38 -0.21
N LEU A 83 -3.61 6.16 0.74
CA LEU A 83 -4.94 5.62 0.49
C LEU A 83 -5.95 6.70 0.09
N GLY A 84 -6.73 6.42 -0.95
CA GLY A 84 -7.94 7.19 -1.26
C GLY A 84 -9.08 6.92 -0.26
N ASP A 85 -10.08 7.79 -0.25
CA ASP A 85 -11.21 7.72 0.69
C ASP A 85 -12.04 6.43 0.56
N SER A 86 -11.99 5.76 -0.60
CA SER A 86 -12.62 4.45 -0.84
C SER A 86 -12.11 3.31 0.07
N HIS A 87 -11.02 3.53 0.80
CA HIS A 87 -10.38 2.57 1.69
C HIS A 87 -10.63 2.86 3.18
N ILE A 88 -11.41 3.89 3.48
CA ILE A 88 -11.61 4.44 4.80
C ILE A 88 -13.12 4.50 5.07
N CYS A 89 -13.55 4.05 6.24
CA CYS A 89 -14.93 4.20 6.69
C CYS A 89 -15.26 5.70 6.83
N PRO A 90 -16.27 6.22 6.12
CA PRO A 90 -16.60 7.65 6.16
C PRO A 90 -17.14 8.11 7.53
N VAL A 91 -17.69 7.19 8.32
CA VAL A 91 -18.27 7.49 9.64
C VAL A 91 -17.21 7.49 10.73
N THR A 92 -16.38 6.45 10.77
CA THR A 92 -15.42 6.24 11.87
C THR A 92 -14.01 6.70 11.53
N GLY A 93 -13.72 7.01 10.27
CA GLY A 93 -12.39 7.32 9.78
C GLY A 93 -11.39 6.15 9.83
N SER A 94 -11.86 4.96 10.21
CA SER A 94 -11.05 3.73 10.33
C SER A 94 -10.83 3.06 8.97
N LEU A 95 -9.74 2.33 8.81
CA LEU A 95 -9.48 1.54 7.60
C LEU A 95 -10.57 0.49 7.39
N LEU A 96 -10.98 0.25 6.15
CA LEU A 96 -11.90 -0.86 5.83
C LEU A 96 -11.24 -2.23 6.05
N GLY A 97 -12.07 -3.26 6.26
CA GLY A 97 -11.62 -4.61 6.62
C GLY A 97 -10.59 -5.19 5.65
N SER A 98 -10.83 -5.04 4.34
CA SER A 98 -9.92 -5.49 3.28
C SER A 98 -8.51 -4.90 3.39
N ILE A 99 -8.40 -3.63 3.81
CA ILE A 99 -7.12 -2.94 3.97
C ILE A 99 -6.42 -3.35 5.26
N ARG A 100 -7.17 -3.56 6.34
CA ARG A 100 -6.63 -4.14 7.58
C ARG A 100 -6.10 -5.56 7.36
N CYS A 101 -6.78 -6.38 6.56
CA CYS A 101 -6.31 -7.71 6.18
C CYS A 101 -5.05 -7.64 5.31
N SER A 102 -5.03 -6.71 4.34
CA SER A 102 -3.85 -6.49 3.49
C SER A 102 -2.63 -6.09 4.32
N ARG A 103 -2.78 -5.16 5.28
CA ARG A 103 -1.72 -4.83 6.25
C ARG A 103 -1.18 -6.06 6.97
N ARG A 104 -2.08 -6.83 7.60
CA ARG A 104 -1.69 -8.02 8.37
C ARG A 104 -0.94 -9.04 7.51
N HIS A 105 -1.37 -9.23 6.27
CA HIS A 105 -0.67 -10.10 5.34
C HIS A 105 0.74 -9.58 5.08
N CYS A 106 0.86 -8.32 4.65
CA CYS A 106 2.15 -7.72 4.32
C CYS A 106 3.13 -7.78 5.49
N GLU A 107 2.66 -7.47 6.70
CA GLU A 107 3.49 -7.49 7.91
C GLU A 107 3.92 -8.91 8.31
N LYS A 108 3.05 -9.90 8.11
CA LYS A 108 3.31 -11.29 8.53
C LYS A 108 4.10 -12.09 7.49
N TYR A 109 3.88 -11.86 6.21
CA TYR A 109 4.36 -12.74 5.13
C TYR A 109 5.30 -12.07 4.13
N LEU A 110 5.31 -10.74 4.00
CA LEU A 110 6.22 -10.01 3.09
C LEU A 110 7.45 -9.43 3.80
N GLY A 111 7.61 -9.71 5.10
CA GLY A 111 8.74 -9.22 5.89
C GLY A 111 8.75 -7.70 6.09
N LEU A 112 7.62 -7.02 5.87
CA LEU A 112 7.48 -5.63 6.27
C LEU A 112 7.30 -5.57 7.78
N THR A 113 8.17 -4.85 8.47
CA THR A 113 8.05 -4.61 9.91
C THR A 113 6.74 -3.88 10.23
N ARG A 114 6.30 -2.99 9.32
CA ARG A 114 5.05 -2.25 9.46
C ARG A 114 4.55 -1.74 8.11
N VAL A 115 3.22 -1.60 7.99
CA VAL A 115 2.60 -0.82 6.90
C VAL A 115 1.92 0.43 7.48
N ILE A 116 2.35 1.58 6.98
CA ILE A 116 1.80 2.90 7.31
C ILE A 116 0.86 3.33 6.20
N PHE A 117 -0.31 3.82 6.61
CA PHE A 117 -1.32 4.34 5.70
C PHE A 117 -1.50 5.84 5.90
N VAL A 118 -1.27 6.59 4.84
CA VAL A 118 -1.49 8.04 4.80
C VAL A 118 -2.78 8.31 4.04
N LYS A 119 -3.69 9.11 4.60
CA LYS A 119 -4.92 9.48 3.90
C LYS A 119 -4.59 10.47 2.79
N ARG A 120 -4.92 10.13 1.53
CA ARG A 120 -4.61 10.98 0.36
C ARG A 120 -5.19 12.37 0.50
N ARG A 121 -6.44 12.50 0.95
CA ARG A 121 -7.09 13.81 1.12
C ARG A 121 -6.33 14.69 2.11
N VAL A 122 -5.81 14.11 3.19
CA VAL A 122 -4.99 14.83 4.18
C VAL A 122 -3.67 15.19 3.54
N TRP A 123 -2.94 14.20 3.01
CA TRP A 123 -1.63 14.39 2.39
C TRP A 123 -1.62 15.47 1.29
N SER A 124 -2.56 15.38 0.36
CA SER A 124 -2.70 16.34 -0.74
C SER A 124 -3.20 17.71 -0.29
N GLY A 125 -3.82 17.81 0.89
CA GLY A 125 -4.27 19.07 1.47
C GLY A 125 -3.20 19.82 2.25
N LEU A 126 -2.05 19.20 2.53
CA LEU A 126 -0.95 19.85 3.26
C LEU A 126 -0.21 20.84 2.34
N PRO A 127 -0.14 22.13 2.71
CA PRO A 127 0.34 23.19 1.81
C PRO A 127 1.87 23.24 1.72
N SER A 128 2.60 22.64 2.65
CA SER A 128 4.06 22.69 2.69
C SER A 128 4.68 21.32 2.91
N ILE A 129 5.92 21.18 2.45
CA ILE A 129 6.69 19.95 2.64
C ILE A 129 6.99 19.67 4.11
N HIS A 130 7.17 20.71 4.93
CA HIS A 130 7.39 20.55 6.36
C HIS A 130 6.19 19.91 7.05
N LEU A 131 4.97 20.34 6.71
CA LEU A 131 3.76 19.74 7.26
C LEU A 131 3.55 18.30 6.76
N LYS A 132 3.95 18.01 5.52
CA LYS A 132 3.96 16.66 4.95
C LYS A 132 4.95 15.74 5.67
N ARG A 133 6.15 16.22 5.98
CA ARG A 133 7.14 15.47 6.74
C ARG A 133 6.63 15.08 8.14
N ASP A 134 5.88 15.96 8.78
CA ASP A 134 5.42 15.79 10.16
C ASP A 134 4.11 14.98 10.28
N ALA A 135 3.49 14.57 9.17
CA ALA A 135 2.19 13.88 9.11
C ALA A 135 2.31 12.36 8.96
#